data_AF-A0A928XSR1-F1
#
_entry.id   AF-A0A928XSR1-F1
#
_cell.length_a   1.000
_cell.length_b   1.000
_cell.length_c   1.000
_cell.angle_alpha   90.00
_cell.angle_beta   90.00
_cell.angle_gamma   90.00
#
_symmetry.space_group_name_H-M   'P 1'
#
loop_
_entity.id
_entity.type
_entity.pdbx_description
1 polymer ?
#
loop_
_entity_poly.entity_id
_entity_poly.type
_entity_poly.pdbx_seq_one_letter_code
_entity_poly.pdbx_strand_id
1 'polypeptide(L)'
;MTRLLHLCALLLALGALPARAVTIDWGSSVGDVLLSSNGVPLDDSYIFELGSFGGFTPTGQNQGEWMAHWKPFDRAQAPAASGWNSAFSYFSSSVTMLDGGLSSASPPLPPYTFLAGEQAYIFVYNSLAFDGLSEWALVTNGSLDGNAANDWLMPAAGGKTDIPLEWRLSTASTVIHGGVNSVQGYGSYTFEPGTFDLQTHTVPEPSGVLLLAAATLRRRRRR
;
A
#
# COMPACT_ATOMS: atom_id res chain seq x y z
N MET A 1 50.33 -20.47 -22.98
CA MET A 1 49.05 -20.67 -22.24
C MET A 1 48.60 -19.44 -21.43
N THR A 2 49.45 -18.42 -21.21
CA THR A 2 49.12 -17.19 -20.45
C THR A 2 48.25 -16.17 -21.20
N ARG A 3 48.22 -16.20 -22.54
CA ARG A 3 47.40 -15.26 -23.36
C ARG A 3 45.90 -15.58 -23.37
N LEU A 4 45.50 -16.83 -23.08
CA LEU A 4 44.08 -17.23 -23.03
C LEU A 4 43.39 -16.76 -21.73
N LEU A 5 44.14 -16.70 -20.62
CA LEU A 5 43.65 -16.24 -19.31
C LEU A 5 43.32 -14.74 -19.27
N HIS A 6 44.05 -13.92 -20.04
CA HIS A 6 43.80 -12.47 -20.11
C HIS A 6 42.57 -12.12 -20.95
N LEU A 7 42.21 -12.95 -21.94
CA LEU A 7 41.01 -12.74 -22.74
C LEU A 7 39.72 -13.07 -21.95
N CYS A 8 39.74 -14.12 -21.12
CA CYS A 8 38.61 -14.45 -20.24
C CYS A 8 38.37 -13.40 -19.14
N ALA A 9 39.43 -12.76 -18.63
CA ALA A 9 39.30 -11.70 -17.63
C ALA A 9 38.69 -10.40 -18.21
N LEU A 10 38.96 -10.10 -19.49
CA LEU A 10 38.38 -8.93 -20.17
C LEU A 10 36.91 -9.15 -20.55
N LEU A 11 36.52 -10.37 -20.90
CA LEU A 11 35.13 -10.73 -21.23
C LEU A 11 34.19 -10.76 -20.00
N LEU A 12 34.70 -11.01 -18.79
CA LEU A 12 33.90 -10.91 -17.56
C LEU A 12 33.64 -9.46 -17.10
N ALA A 13 34.41 -8.48 -17.58
CA ALA A 13 34.26 -7.07 -17.20
C ALA A 13 33.21 -6.30 -18.04
N LEU A 14 32.72 -6.87 -19.15
CA LEU A 14 31.77 -6.23 -20.07
C LEU A 14 30.28 -6.53 -19.78
N GLY A 15 29.96 -7.26 -18.70
CA GLY A 15 28.60 -7.75 -18.45
C GLY A 15 27.76 -6.96 -17.43
N ALA A 16 28.32 -6.01 -16.69
CA ALA A 16 27.56 -5.24 -15.71
C ALA A 16 26.89 -4.05 -16.41
N LEU A 17 25.76 -4.29 -17.09
CA LEU A 17 24.85 -3.21 -17.43
C LEU A 17 24.43 -2.51 -16.13
N PRO A 18 24.38 -1.17 -16.07
CA PRO A 18 23.89 -0.48 -14.89
C PRO A 18 22.47 -0.95 -14.61
N ALA A 19 22.24 -1.52 -13.43
CA ALA A 19 20.91 -1.88 -12.96
C ALA A 19 20.04 -0.63 -13.04
N ARG A 20 18.91 -0.73 -13.74
CA ARG A 20 17.99 0.38 -13.93
C ARG A 20 16.92 0.24 -12.87
N ALA A 21 16.68 1.31 -12.12
CA ALA A 21 15.81 1.24 -10.97
C ALA A 21 15.17 2.61 -10.73
N VAL A 22 13.95 2.60 -10.20
CA VAL A 22 13.22 3.82 -9.83
C VAL A 22 12.95 3.77 -8.34
N THR A 23 13.46 4.76 -7.62
CA THR A 23 13.21 4.91 -6.18
C THR A 23 11.92 5.71 -5.97
N ILE A 24 11.13 5.27 -5.00
CA ILE A 24 9.88 5.87 -4.57
C ILE A 24 10.02 6.23 -3.10
N ASP A 25 9.92 7.51 -2.80
CA ASP A 25 9.82 8.04 -1.45
C ASP A 25 8.35 8.25 -1.13
N TRP A 26 7.85 7.59 -0.09
CA TRP A 26 6.45 7.66 0.29
C TRP A 26 6.28 7.90 1.78
N GLY A 27 5.17 8.49 2.17
CA GLY A 27 4.91 8.81 3.57
C GLY A 27 4.00 9.99 3.81
N SER A 28 3.98 10.42 5.07
CA SER A 28 3.31 11.60 5.59
C SER A 28 4.35 12.65 6.03
N SER A 29 3.90 13.81 6.48
CA SER A 29 4.74 14.81 7.13
C SER A 29 4.81 14.58 8.65
N VAL A 30 5.85 15.12 9.28
CA VAL A 30 6.03 15.07 10.74
C VAL A 30 4.94 15.89 11.42
N GLY A 31 4.23 15.28 12.38
CA GLY A 31 3.15 15.92 13.11
C GLY A 31 1.80 15.89 12.40
N ASP A 32 1.66 15.12 11.32
CA ASP A 32 0.37 14.92 10.65
C ASP A 32 -0.66 14.33 11.63
N VAL A 33 -1.93 14.71 11.44
CA VAL A 33 -3.06 14.27 12.24
C VAL A 33 -3.58 12.94 11.68
N LEU A 34 -3.01 11.84 12.17
CA LEU A 34 -3.34 10.47 11.77
C LEU A 34 -4.23 9.84 12.85
N LEU A 35 -5.48 9.56 12.52
CA LEU A 35 -6.52 9.21 13.50
C LEU A 35 -7.20 7.87 13.21
N SER A 36 -7.69 7.24 14.27
CA SER A 36 -8.64 6.14 14.19
C SER A 36 -10.08 6.62 13.91
N SER A 37 -10.99 5.67 13.72
CA SER A 37 -12.42 5.95 13.56
C SER A 37 -13.04 6.69 14.74
N ASN A 38 -12.46 6.53 15.93
CA ASN A 38 -12.88 7.19 17.16
C ASN A 38 -12.17 8.53 17.41
N GLY A 39 -11.36 9.03 16.46
CA GLY A 39 -10.63 10.29 16.58
C GLY A 39 -9.41 10.24 17.50
N VAL A 40 -8.91 9.04 17.81
CA VAL A 40 -7.70 8.86 18.64
C VAL A 40 -6.48 8.75 17.71
N PRO A 41 -5.33 9.36 18.05
CA PRO A 41 -4.11 9.19 17.27
C PRO A 41 -3.74 7.71 17.07
N LEU A 42 -3.27 7.36 15.87
CA LEU A 42 -2.79 6.01 15.58
C LEU A 42 -1.59 5.67 16.47
N ASP A 43 -1.54 4.44 16.99
CA ASP A 43 -0.46 3.95 17.84
C ASP A 43 0.46 2.97 17.09
N ASP A 44 1.39 2.34 17.82
CA ASP A 44 2.36 1.39 17.25
C ASP A 44 1.73 0.08 16.73
N SER A 45 0.43 -0.15 16.93
CA SER A 45 -0.27 -1.33 16.38
C SER A 45 -0.56 -1.21 14.88
N TYR A 46 -0.47 0.00 14.33
CA TYR A 46 -0.76 0.27 12.93
C TYR A 46 0.42 -0.04 12.00
N ILE A 47 0.09 -0.58 10.83
CA ILE A 47 0.99 -0.88 9.74
C ILE A 47 0.56 -0.07 8.52
N PHE A 48 1.54 0.46 7.81
CA PHE A 48 1.38 1.21 6.57
C PHE A 48 2.06 0.42 5.46
N GLU A 49 1.35 0.17 4.37
CA GLU A 49 1.90 -0.51 3.21
C GLU A 49 1.69 0.32 1.96
N LEU A 50 2.75 0.49 1.19
CA LEU A 50 2.66 0.89 -0.21
C LEU A 50 2.49 -0.38 -1.04
N GLY A 51 1.55 -0.41 -1.97
CA GLY A 51 1.34 -1.59 -2.81
C GLY A 51 0.35 -1.38 -3.95
N SER A 52 -0.04 -2.48 -4.58
CA SER A 52 -1.03 -2.47 -5.66
C SER A 52 -1.97 -3.67 -5.58
N PHE A 53 -3.15 -3.53 -6.20
CA PHE A 53 -4.07 -4.64 -6.44
C PHE A 53 -3.88 -5.30 -7.82
N GLY A 54 -2.87 -4.88 -8.59
CA GLY A 54 -2.65 -5.34 -9.96
C GLY A 54 -3.83 -4.93 -10.85
N GLY A 55 -4.51 -5.92 -11.45
CA GLY A 55 -5.68 -5.68 -12.30
C GLY A 55 -7.01 -5.56 -11.55
N PHE A 56 -7.03 -5.76 -10.23
CA PHE A 56 -8.24 -5.63 -9.41
C PHE A 56 -8.46 -4.16 -9.00
N THR A 57 -9.70 -3.66 -9.13
CA THR A 57 -10.07 -2.32 -8.70
C THR A 57 -10.72 -2.38 -7.31
N PRO A 58 -10.04 -1.91 -6.24
CA PRO A 58 -10.63 -1.91 -4.91
C PRO A 58 -11.75 -0.86 -4.81
N THR A 59 -12.82 -1.24 -4.13
CA THR A 59 -13.97 -0.38 -3.79
C THR A 59 -14.40 -0.67 -2.35
N GLY A 60 -15.16 0.24 -1.74
CA GLY A 60 -15.75 -0.01 -0.43
C GLY A 60 -16.68 -1.24 -0.37
N GLN A 61 -17.16 -1.73 -1.51
CA GLN A 61 -18.10 -2.86 -1.58
C GLN A 61 -17.42 -4.23 -1.71
N ASN A 62 -16.15 -4.28 -2.13
CA ASN A 62 -15.41 -5.52 -2.36
C ASN A 62 -14.25 -5.71 -1.38
N GLN A 63 -14.32 -5.11 -0.19
CA GLN A 63 -13.29 -5.20 0.87
C GLN A 63 -12.92 -6.64 1.21
N GLY A 64 -13.91 -7.55 1.21
CA GLY A 64 -13.70 -8.98 1.45
C GLY A 64 -12.73 -9.66 0.48
N GLU A 65 -12.48 -9.08 -0.70
CA GLU A 65 -11.59 -9.63 -1.73
C GLU A 65 -10.19 -9.00 -1.70
N TRP A 66 -10.00 -7.90 -0.98
CA TRP A 66 -8.77 -7.11 -1.03
C TRP A 66 -7.53 -7.95 -0.73
N MET A 67 -7.56 -8.77 0.32
CA MET A 67 -6.40 -9.56 0.75
C MET A 67 -5.98 -10.64 -0.26
N ALA A 68 -6.89 -11.08 -1.13
CA ALA A 68 -6.56 -12.02 -2.20
C ALA A 68 -5.84 -11.35 -3.37
N HIS A 69 -5.96 -10.02 -3.51
CA HIS A 69 -5.43 -9.24 -4.62
C HIS A 69 -4.31 -8.27 -4.21
N TRP A 70 -4.15 -7.99 -2.92
CA TRP A 70 -3.16 -7.05 -2.42
C TRP A 70 -1.73 -7.57 -2.60
N LYS A 71 -0.91 -6.74 -3.24
CA LYS A 71 0.52 -6.95 -3.45
C LYS A 71 1.28 -5.84 -2.71
N PRO A 72 1.73 -6.06 -1.46
CA PRO A 72 2.58 -5.10 -0.77
C PRO A 72 3.90 -4.94 -1.52
N PHE A 73 4.25 -3.68 -1.79
CA PHE A 73 5.50 -3.26 -2.43
C PHE A 73 6.50 -2.78 -1.39
N ASP A 74 6.08 -2.03 -0.39
CA ASP A 74 6.91 -1.61 0.74
C ASP A 74 6.07 -1.47 2.01
N ARG A 75 6.74 -1.42 3.17
CA ARG A 75 6.06 -1.34 4.46
C ARG A 75 6.76 -0.39 5.41
N ALA A 76 5.98 0.47 6.05
CA ALA A 76 6.37 1.23 7.23
C ALA A 76 5.55 0.73 8.44
N GLN A 77 6.23 0.44 9.54
CA GLN A 77 5.61 -0.07 10.77
C GLN A 77 6.46 0.31 11.99
N ALA A 78 5.89 0.20 13.18
CA ALA A 78 6.65 0.45 14.41
C ALA A 78 7.73 -0.63 14.57
N PRO A 79 8.89 -0.32 15.18
CA PRO A 79 9.27 0.98 15.74
C PRO A 79 9.67 2.00 14.66
N ALA A 80 9.94 3.26 15.06
CA ALA A 80 10.35 4.35 14.15
C ALA A 80 11.48 4.00 13.17
N ALA A 81 12.39 3.11 13.55
CA ALA A 81 13.46 2.61 12.67
C ALA A 81 12.96 1.82 11.46
N SER A 82 11.71 1.37 11.49
CA SER A 82 10.98 0.69 10.41
C SER A 82 9.95 1.60 9.74
N GLY A 83 10.10 2.92 9.89
CA GLY A 83 9.37 3.90 9.10
C GLY A 83 8.10 4.46 9.71
N TRP A 84 7.53 3.90 10.79
CA TRP A 84 6.37 4.48 11.49
C TRP A 84 6.74 4.94 12.90
N ASN A 85 6.47 6.21 13.19
CA ASN A 85 6.75 6.84 14.48
C ASN A 85 5.47 7.47 15.06
N SER A 86 4.76 6.72 15.90
CA SER A 86 3.53 7.18 16.56
C SER A 86 3.77 8.36 17.49
N ALA A 87 4.93 8.46 18.14
CA ALA A 87 5.26 9.56 19.05
C ALA A 87 5.36 10.93 18.35
N PHE A 88 5.70 10.94 17.07
CA PHE A 88 5.76 12.14 16.23
C PHE A 88 4.70 12.16 15.13
N SER A 89 3.78 11.18 15.14
CA SER A 89 2.68 11.02 14.20
C SER A 89 3.11 11.16 12.73
N TYR A 90 4.06 10.33 12.29
CA TYR A 90 4.41 10.25 10.88
C TYR A 90 4.92 8.88 10.45
N PHE A 91 4.67 8.54 9.19
CA PHE A 91 5.32 7.42 8.53
C PHE A 91 6.10 7.87 7.30
N SER A 92 7.22 7.22 7.02
CA SER A 92 8.03 7.46 5.82
C SER A 92 8.88 6.25 5.48
N SER A 93 8.98 5.92 4.20
CA SER A 93 9.93 4.92 3.70
C SER A 93 10.38 5.25 2.27
N SER A 94 11.46 4.60 1.84
CA SER A 94 12.06 4.73 0.53
C SER A 94 12.34 3.34 -0.02
N VAL A 95 11.82 3.05 -1.21
CA VAL A 95 11.90 1.72 -1.82
C VAL A 95 12.22 1.84 -3.30
N THR A 96 12.95 0.88 -3.84
CA THR A 96 13.34 0.88 -5.24
C THR A 96 12.63 -0.22 -6.01
N MET A 97 12.02 0.15 -7.14
CA MET A 97 11.57 -0.78 -8.17
C MET A 97 12.79 -1.33 -8.91
N LEU A 98 13.08 -2.60 -8.66
CA LEU A 98 14.18 -3.33 -9.28
C LEU A 98 13.80 -3.82 -10.68
N ASP A 99 14.81 -4.27 -11.43
CA ASP A 99 14.61 -4.99 -12.68
C ASP A 99 13.66 -6.19 -12.48
N GLY A 100 12.80 -6.45 -13.47
CA GLY A 100 11.77 -7.48 -13.38
C GLY A 100 10.55 -7.12 -12.53
N GLY A 101 10.43 -5.87 -12.06
CA GLY A 101 9.24 -5.37 -11.37
C GLY A 101 9.16 -5.83 -9.92
N LEU A 102 10.32 -5.99 -9.26
CA LEU A 102 10.42 -6.46 -7.88
C LEU A 102 10.70 -5.29 -6.94
N SER A 103 10.28 -5.44 -5.68
CA SER A 103 10.60 -4.49 -4.62
C SER A 103 11.98 -4.74 -4.01
N SER A 104 12.67 -3.66 -3.64
CA SER A 104 13.87 -3.69 -2.79
C SER A 104 13.58 -3.61 -1.29
N ALA A 105 12.32 -3.76 -0.87
CA ALA A 105 11.90 -3.61 0.52
C ALA A 105 12.71 -4.50 1.48
N SER A 106 13.00 -3.95 2.66
CA SER A 106 13.73 -4.62 3.73
C SER A 106 13.00 -4.41 5.06
N PRO A 107 12.52 -5.47 5.74
CA PRO A 107 12.69 -6.88 5.40
C PRO A 107 11.98 -7.28 4.10
N PRO A 108 12.44 -8.35 3.40
CA PRO A 108 11.84 -8.78 2.15
C PRO A 108 10.36 -9.15 2.30
N LEU A 109 9.53 -8.61 1.39
CA LEU A 109 8.12 -8.95 1.25
C LEU A 109 7.93 -10.15 0.29
N PRO A 110 6.74 -10.77 0.22
CA PRO A 110 6.47 -11.80 -0.78
C PRO A 110 6.82 -11.28 -2.20
N PRO A 111 7.43 -12.10 -3.07
CA PRO A 111 8.07 -11.65 -4.31
C PRO A 111 7.03 -11.41 -5.42
N TYR A 112 6.14 -10.44 -5.22
CA TYR A 112 5.19 -10.01 -6.23
C TYR A 112 5.89 -9.24 -7.35
N THR A 113 5.44 -9.47 -8.58
CA THR A 113 5.85 -8.72 -9.75
C THR A 113 4.87 -7.59 -10.02
N PHE A 114 5.35 -6.36 -10.11
CA PHE A 114 4.58 -5.15 -10.38
C PHE A 114 4.77 -4.73 -11.84
N LEU A 115 3.67 -4.50 -12.54
CA LEU A 115 3.68 -4.00 -13.91
C LEU A 115 3.65 -2.47 -13.93
N ALA A 116 4.27 -1.89 -14.95
CA ALA A 116 4.21 -0.47 -15.21
C ALA A 116 2.75 -0.02 -15.37
N GLY A 117 2.35 1.07 -14.72
CA GLY A 117 0.99 1.59 -14.82
C GLY A 117 0.00 0.95 -13.85
N GLU A 118 0.40 -0.03 -13.02
CA GLU A 118 -0.45 -0.49 -11.92
C GLU A 118 -0.71 0.67 -10.95
N GLN A 119 -1.97 0.89 -10.55
CA GLN A 119 -2.29 1.89 -9.54
C GLN A 119 -1.66 1.50 -8.21
N ALA A 120 -0.91 2.42 -7.62
CA ALA A 120 -0.34 2.30 -6.30
C ALA A 120 -1.28 2.87 -5.24
N TYR A 121 -1.29 2.28 -4.06
CA TYR A 121 -2.12 2.67 -2.93
C TYR A 121 -1.29 2.69 -1.67
N ILE A 122 -1.67 3.56 -0.73
CA ILE A 122 -1.26 3.43 0.67
C ILE A 122 -2.40 2.74 1.41
N PHE A 123 -2.11 1.58 1.98
CA PHE A 123 -3.03 0.80 2.81
C PHE A 123 -2.56 0.84 4.26
N VAL A 124 -3.43 1.29 5.15
CA VAL A 124 -3.15 1.45 6.58
C VAL A 124 -4.10 0.57 7.36
N TYR A 125 -3.59 -0.23 8.28
CA TYR A 125 -4.42 -1.13 9.09
C TYR A 125 -3.77 -1.48 10.43
N ASN A 126 -4.58 -1.77 11.46
CA ASN A 126 -4.12 -2.37 12.72
C ASN A 126 -4.20 -3.93 12.71
N SER A 127 -5.13 -4.48 11.94
CA SER A 127 -5.40 -5.92 11.81
C SER A 127 -6.06 -6.15 10.47
N LEU A 128 -5.79 -7.30 9.82
CA LEU A 128 -6.43 -7.69 8.56
C LEU A 128 -7.64 -8.60 8.76
N ALA A 129 -8.09 -8.77 10.00
CA ALA A 129 -9.29 -9.53 10.32
C ALA A 129 -10.56 -8.75 9.94
N PHE A 130 -11.68 -9.47 9.79
CA PHE A 130 -13.00 -8.86 9.65
C PHE A 130 -13.79 -9.15 10.93
N ASP A 131 -13.47 -8.41 11.99
CA ASP A 131 -13.98 -8.63 13.36
C ASP A 131 -14.67 -7.39 13.95
N GLY A 132 -14.85 -6.32 13.16
CA GLY A 132 -15.43 -5.07 13.64
C GLY A 132 -14.52 -4.24 14.55
N LEU A 133 -13.33 -4.75 14.90
CA LEU A 133 -12.29 -4.05 15.66
C LEU A 133 -11.10 -3.65 14.77
N SER A 134 -10.99 -4.31 13.63
CA SER A 134 -10.00 -4.01 12.60
C SER A 134 -10.34 -2.67 11.94
N GLU A 135 -9.36 -1.79 11.87
CA GLU A 135 -9.48 -0.44 11.35
C GLU A 135 -8.58 -0.25 10.14
N TRP A 136 -9.14 0.13 9.00
CA TRP A 136 -8.45 0.26 7.72
C TRP A 136 -8.57 1.67 7.13
N ALA A 137 -7.58 2.09 6.36
CA ALA A 137 -7.69 3.17 5.39
C ALA A 137 -6.99 2.77 4.10
N LEU A 138 -7.60 3.04 2.95
CA LEU A 138 -7.01 2.79 1.64
C LEU A 138 -7.16 4.03 0.76
N VAL A 139 -6.03 4.62 0.43
CA VAL A 139 -5.95 5.93 -0.23
C VAL A 139 -4.98 5.88 -1.41
N THR A 140 -5.19 6.76 -2.36
CA THR A 140 -4.32 6.89 -3.53
C THR A 140 -4.43 8.29 -4.13
N ASN A 141 -3.55 8.59 -5.08
CA ASN A 141 -3.76 9.63 -6.07
C ASN A 141 -3.93 8.92 -7.41
N GLY A 142 -5.10 8.99 -8.02
CA GLY A 142 -5.38 8.25 -9.24
C GLY A 142 -6.41 8.96 -10.09
N SER A 143 -6.57 8.45 -11.32
CA SER A 143 -7.36 9.04 -12.41
C SER A 143 -8.81 9.46 -12.10
N LEU A 144 -9.36 9.10 -10.94
CA LEU A 144 -10.68 9.53 -10.48
C LEU A 144 -10.77 11.03 -10.18
N ASP A 145 -9.63 11.71 -9.95
CA ASP A 145 -9.58 13.17 -9.74
C ASP A 145 -9.54 13.98 -11.05
N GLY A 146 -9.44 13.31 -12.20
CA GLY A 146 -9.38 13.92 -13.52
C GLY A 146 -8.00 14.45 -13.95
N ASN A 147 -6.94 14.17 -13.20
CA ASN A 147 -5.57 14.61 -13.50
C ASN A 147 -4.59 13.44 -13.64
N ALA A 148 -4.66 12.69 -14.74
CA ALA A 148 -3.78 11.54 -14.98
C ALA A 148 -2.26 11.82 -14.91
N ALA A 149 -1.82 13.08 -14.89
CA ALA A 149 -0.41 13.44 -14.81
C ALA A 149 0.19 13.32 -13.39
N ASN A 150 -0.63 13.28 -12.34
CA ASN A 150 -0.16 13.15 -10.95
C ASN A 150 -0.45 11.75 -10.36
N ASP A 151 -1.10 10.87 -11.12
CA ASP A 151 -1.47 9.52 -10.69
C ASP A 151 -0.27 8.74 -10.14
N TRP A 152 -0.48 8.07 -9.01
CA TRP A 152 0.48 7.15 -8.42
C TRP A 152 0.46 5.84 -9.17
N LEU A 153 1.20 5.80 -10.26
CA LEU A 153 1.34 4.62 -11.09
C LEU A 153 2.71 3.97 -10.87
N MET A 154 2.71 2.67 -10.64
CA MET A 154 3.93 1.88 -10.54
C MET A 154 4.82 2.15 -11.75
N PRO A 155 6.10 2.53 -11.54
CA PRO A 155 7.00 2.84 -12.64
C PRO A 155 7.33 1.59 -13.43
N ALA A 156 7.80 1.79 -14.66
CA ALA A 156 8.34 0.67 -15.43
C ALA A 156 9.58 0.09 -14.74
N ALA A 157 9.62 -1.24 -14.63
CA ALA A 157 10.81 -1.97 -14.23
C ALA A 157 11.97 -1.61 -15.17
N GLY A 158 13.14 -1.34 -14.61
CA GLY A 158 14.27 -0.86 -15.41
C GLY A 158 14.07 0.56 -15.97
N GLY A 159 13.16 1.35 -15.41
CA GLY A 159 13.06 2.78 -15.64
C GLY A 159 14.31 3.51 -15.13
N LYS A 160 14.54 4.72 -15.64
CA LYS A 160 15.53 5.65 -15.09
C LYS A 160 14.81 6.94 -14.73
N THR A 161 14.93 7.35 -13.48
CA THR A 161 14.60 8.69 -13.04
C THR A 161 15.83 9.25 -12.33
N ASP A 162 16.20 10.50 -12.64
CA ASP A 162 17.33 11.16 -11.98
C ASP A 162 16.95 11.63 -10.56
N ILE A 163 15.66 11.62 -10.24
CA ILE A 163 15.06 12.04 -8.98
C ILE A 163 14.08 10.94 -8.53
N PRO A 164 13.99 10.62 -7.22
CA PRO A 164 12.96 9.74 -6.69
C PRO A 164 11.55 10.23 -7.04
N LEU A 165 10.62 9.29 -7.24
CA LEU A 165 9.20 9.59 -7.27
C LEU A 165 8.72 9.87 -5.85
N GLU A 166 7.87 10.88 -5.66
CA GLU A 166 7.33 11.21 -4.33
C GLU A 166 5.83 10.92 -4.27
N TRP A 167 5.43 9.99 -3.39
CA TRP A 167 4.03 9.67 -3.12
C TRP A 167 3.70 10.01 -1.67
N ARG A 168 3.19 11.22 -1.47
CA ARG A 168 2.93 11.78 -0.14
C ARG A 168 1.45 11.75 0.19
N LEU A 169 1.11 11.49 1.44
CA LEU A 169 -0.29 11.51 1.90
C LEU A 169 -0.99 12.85 1.55
N SER A 170 -0.27 13.96 1.64
CA SER A 170 -0.75 15.30 1.29
C SER A 170 -1.11 15.48 -0.20
N THR A 171 -0.65 14.60 -1.09
CA THR A 171 -1.00 14.58 -2.51
C THR A 171 -2.01 13.48 -2.88
N ALA A 172 -2.46 12.67 -1.92
CA ALA A 172 -3.55 11.73 -2.13
C ALA A 172 -4.88 12.48 -2.37
N SER A 173 -5.56 12.14 -3.46
CA SER A 173 -6.83 12.78 -3.87
C SER A 173 -8.02 11.84 -3.81
N THR A 174 -7.78 10.53 -3.68
CA THR A 174 -8.80 9.49 -3.77
C THR A 174 -8.83 8.63 -2.51
N VAL A 175 -10.02 8.49 -1.94
CA VAL A 175 -10.27 7.64 -0.76
C VAL A 175 -11.17 6.47 -1.14
N ILE A 176 -10.68 5.25 -0.96
CA ILE A 176 -11.46 4.04 -1.18
C ILE A 176 -12.15 3.59 0.13
N HIS A 177 -11.44 3.71 1.25
CA HIS A 177 -11.93 3.47 2.61
C HIS A 177 -11.09 4.29 3.59
N GLY A 178 -11.62 4.61 4.77
CA GLY A 178 -10.95 5.59 5.64
C GLY A 178 -11.29 7.02 5.22
N GLY A 179 -10.36 7.92 5.49
CA GLY A 179 -10.34 9.30 5.02
C GLY A 179 -8.90 9.76 4.77
N VAL A 180 -8.73 10.78 3.92
CA VAL A 180 -7.46 11.48 3.70
C VAL A 180 -7.69 12.97 3.49
N ASN A 181 -6.78 13.83 3.95
CA ASN A 181 -6.84 15.29 3.69
C ASN A 181 -8.22 15.91 4.00
N SER A 182 -8.81 15.51 5.13
CA SER A 182 -10.15 15.90 5.57
C SER A 182 -11.31 15.48 4.65
N VAL A 183 -11.04 14.62 3.66
CA VAL A 183 -12.05 13.97 2.80
C VAL A 183 -12.33 12.57 3.33
N GLN A 184 -13.61 12.30 3.57
CA GLN A 184 -14.10 11.02 4.05
C GLN A 184 -14.46 10.10 2.88
N GLY A 185 -14.00 8.85 2.94
CA GLY A 185 -14.39 7.78 2.03
C GLY A 185 -15.42 6.84 2.67
N TYR A 186 -15.56 5.64 2.10
CA TYR A 186 -16.42 4.61 2.68
C TYR A 186 -15.98 4.27 4.10
N GLY A 187 -16.95 4.05 4.99
CA GLY A 187 -16.71 3.72 6.39
C GLY A 187 -17.90 4.17 7.25
N SER A 188 -17.95 3.69 8.49
CA SER A 188 -18.85 4.25 9.51
C SER A 188 -18.01 5.08 10.47
N TYR A 189 -18.39 6.35 10.62
CA TYR A 189 -17.70 7.32 11.47
C TYR A 189 -18.46 7.45 12.78
N THR A 190 -17.84 7.03 13.89
CA THR A 190 -18.37 7.29 15.25
C THR A 190 -17.94 8.66 15.76
N PHE A 191 -16.89 9.23 15.16
CA PHE A 191 -16.40 10.58 15.38
C PHE A 191 -16.02 11.21 14.04
N GLU A 192 -16.49 12.44 13.82
CA GLU A 192 -16.12 13.27 12.66
C GLU A 192 -15.10 14.33 13.11
N PRO A 193 -13.79 14.10 12.90
CA PRO A 193 -12.77 15.08 13.23
C PRO A 193 -12.91 16.34 12.36
N GLY A 194 -12.62 17.51 12.94
CA GLY A 194 -12.69 18.77 12.21
C GLY A 194 -11.66 18.89 11.07
N THR A 195 -10.43 18.41 11.31
CA THR A 195 -9.35 18.35 10.32
C THR A 195 -8.47 17.14 10.60
N PHE A 196 -8.09 16.41 9.56
CA PHE A 196 -7.20 15.25 9.64
C PHE A 196 -6.43 15.04 8.33
N ASP A 197 -5.26 14.41 8.42
CA ASP A 197 -4.45 14.02 7.26
C ASP A 197 -4.77 12.59 6.83
N LEU A 198 -5.01 11.69 7.79
CA LEU A 198 -5.52 10.32 7.57
C LEU A 198 -6.53 9.97 8.66
N GLN A 199 -7.60 9.27 8.30
CA GLN A 199 -8.50 8.62 9.26
C GLN A 199 -8.77 7.17 8.84
N THR A 200 -8.68 6.21 9.77
CA THR A 200 -9.05 4.80 9.53
C THR A 200 -10.51 4.53 9.92
N HIS A 201 -11.11 3.47 9.38
CA HIS A 201 -12.46 3.00 9.76
C HIS A 201 -12.53 1.53 10.08
N THR A 202 -13.45 1.21 10.99
CA THR A 202 -13.80 -0.17 11.31
C THR A 202 -14.30 -0.90 10.08
N VAL A 203 -13.77 -2.09 9.86
CA VAL A 203 -14.19 -3.01 8.82
C VAL A 203 -15.25 -3.94 9.41
N PRO A 204 -16.50 -3.93 8.92
CA PRO A 204 -17.56 -4.76 9.46
C PRO A 204 -17.23 -6.25 9.31
N GLU A 205 -17.70 -7.06 10.25
CA GLU A 205 -17.73 -8.52 10.06
C GLU A 205 -18.51 -8.85 8.77
N PRO A 206 -18.08 -9.84 7.96
CA PRO A 206 -18.86 -10.32 6.84
C PRO A 206 -20.23 -10.77 7.38
N SER A 207 -21.28 -10.07 6.96
CA SER A 207 -22.60 -10.19 7.57
C SER A 207 -23.04 -11.65 7.60
N GLY A 208 -23.42 -12.17 8.77
CA GLY A 208 -23.86 -13.56 8.97
C GLY A 208 -25.05 -14.02 8.10
N VAL A 209 -25.59 -13.15 7.25
CA VAL A 209 -26.55 -13.47 6.18
C VAL A 209 -25.97 -14.51 5.20
N LEU A 210 -24.66 -14.47 4.90
CA LEU A 210 -24.00 -15.50 4.09
C LEU A 210 -23.97 -16.87 4.81
N LEU A 211 -23.82 -16.88 6.14
CA LEU A 211 -23.88 -18.11 6.95
C LEU A 211 -25.30 -18.69 7.01
N LEU A 212 -26.33 -17.85 7.06
CA LEU A 212 -27.74 -18.30 6.99
C LEU A 212 -28.11 -18.83 5.60
N ALA A 213 -27.61 -18.24 4.52
CA ALA A 213 -27.78 -18.74 3.16
C ALA A 213 -27.11 -20.11 2.96
N ALA A 214 -25.89 -20.31 3.49
CA ALA A 214 -25.20 -21.60 3.44
C ALA A 214 -25.88 -22.67 4.30
N ALA A 215 -26.41 -22.31 5.48
CA ALA A 215 -27.13 -23.21 6.36
C ALA A 215 -28.47 -23.67 5.77
N THR A 216 -29.20 -22.77 5.08
CA THR A 216 -30.48 -23.10 4.43
C THR A 216 -30.28 -24.02 3.21
N LEU A 217 -29.24 -23.80 2.39
CA LEU A 217 -28.91 -24.67 1.26
C LEU A 217 -28.47 -26.08 1.71
N ARG A 218 -27.69 -26.21 2.79
CA ARG A 218 -27.34 -27.52 3.37
C ARG A 218 -28.55 -28.24 3.97
N ARG A 219 -29.48 -27.52 4.59
CA ARG A 219 -30.69 -28.11 5.19
C ARG A 219 -31.69 -28.57 4.12
N ARG A 220 -31.73 -27.91 2.96
CA ARG A 220 -32.56 -28.29 1.81
C ARG A 220 -32.04 -29.52 1.04
N ARG A 221 -30.74 -29.84 1.14
CA ARG A 221 -30.13 -31.05 0.58
C ARG A 221 -30.21 -32.28 1.48
N ARG A 222 -30.62 -32.12 2.74
CA ARG A 222 -30.72 -33.22 3.74
C ARG A 222 -32.18 -33.56 4.13
N ARG A 223 -33.16 -33.00 3.42
CA ARG A 223 -34.55 -33.45 3.41
C ARG A 223 -34.85 -34.03 2.04
#